data_AF-A0A2M7GJW3-F1
#
_entry.id   AF-A0A2M7GJW3-F1
#
_cell.length_a   1.000
_cell.length_b   1.000
_cell.length_c   1.000
_cell.angle_alpha   90.00
_cell.angle_beta   90.00
_cell.angle_gamma   90.00
#
_symmetry.space_group_name_H-M   'P 1'
#
loop_
_entity.id
_entity.type
_entity.pdbx_description
1 polymer ?
#
loop_
_entity_poly.entity_id
_entity_poly.type
_entity_poly.pdbx_seq_one_letter_code
_entity_poly.pdbx_strand_id
1 'polypeptide(L)'
;MQPAGTQANVVEHRFFAIIAAARRTREDLHIKAAPTLFEPPARPQYAPGDHTPLFACRDSDGRTFEFYSAVTGAPTILLFAGGQGLVGMTAGGLDPAALAAGGAQVATLVPGDTTVAAAQKEASGWPYRVMADPGSEITKGFAGLSGVAAPAVYVLDPNQRLIGVRGLGGGAAGLEDWLAEMLAQARHGRDQAVVQRAAPALLVPRALEPEDCAWLIGLWHNGERDDGTVAVGSSAGGGVQVVPTTKRREDYYLRDKALEQKLLNRLM
;
A
#
# COMPACT_ATOMS: atom_id res chain seq x y z
N MET A 1 48.86 41.97 21.70
CA MET A 1 48.78 40.98 22.78
C MET A 1 47.55 40.11 22.54
N GLN A 2 47.71 38.80 22.65
CA GLN A 2 46.79 37.75 22.19
C GLN A 2 45.36 37.87 22.76
N PRO A 3 44.35 37.36 22.03
CA PRO A 3 42.97 37.28 22.50
C PRO A 3 42.74 36.13 23.49
N ALA A 4 41.80 36.36 24.40
CA ALA A 4 41.28 35.38 25.35
C ALA A 4 40.65 34.18 24.63
N GLY A 5 41.19 32.98 24.88
CA GLY A 5 40.58 31.73 24.47
C GLY A 5 39.49 31.30 25.45
N THR A 6 38.24 31.46 25.07
CA THR A 6 37.11 30.78 25.72
C THR A 6 36.93 29.43 25.02
N GLN A 7 37.53 28.38 25.59
CA GLN A 7 37.18 27.02 25.22
C GLN A 7 35.78 26.71 25.78
N ALA A 8 34.81 26.64 24.89
CA ALA A 8 33.60 25.86 25.11
C ALA A 8 33.99 24.38 25.15
N ASN A 9 33.97 23.77 26.33
CA ASN A 9 34.22 22.35 26.52
C ASN A 9 33.33 21.82 27.65
N VAL A 10 32.02 21.93 27.48
CA VAL A 10 31.06 21.13 28.25
C VAL A 10 29.85 20.91 27.36
N VAL A 11 29.75 19.75 26.73
CA VAL A 11 28.59 18.82 26.68
C VAL A 11 28.92 17.78 25.59
N GLU A 12 29.86 16.86 25.87
CA GLU A 12 30.06 15.68 24.98
C GLU A 12 30.31 14.37 25.73
N HIS A 13 30.05 14.33 27.05
CA HIS A 13 30.38 13.17 27.90
C HIS A 13 29.17 12.45 28.53
N ARG A 14 27.99 12.48 27.91
CA ARG A 14 26.82 11.72 28.44
C ARG A 14 26.06 10.82 27.47
N PHE A 15 26.37 10.78 26.18
CA PHE A 15 25.67 9.88 25.24
C PHE A 15 26.39 8.55 24.97
N PHE A 16 27.71 8.45 25.19
CA PHE A 16 28.46 7.20 24.94
C PHE A 16 28.42 6.17 26.09
N ALA A 17 27.90 6.53 27.27
CA ALA A 17 27.86 5.62 28.42
C ALA A 17 26.68 4.60 28.38
N ILE A 18 25.65 4.85 27.56
CA ILE A 18 24.47 3.96 27.51
C ILE A 18 24.66 2.80 26.52
N ILE A 19 25.48 2.96 25.48
CA ILE A 19 25.74 1.90 24.49
C ILE A 19 26.85 0.94 24.95
N ALA A 20 27.75 1.38 25.85
CA ALA A 20 28.81 0.54 26.40
C ALA A 20 28.36 -0.37 27.57
N ALA A 21 27.27 -0.01 28.27
CA ALA A 21 26.73 -0.81 29.38
C ALA A 21 25.85 -2.00 28.93
N ALA A 22 25.38 -2.01 27.67
CA ALA A 22 24.56 -3.11 27.13
C ALA A 22 25.38 -4.23 26.47
N ARG A 23 26.73 -4.16 26.50
CA ARG A 23 27.62 -5.17 25.90
C ARG A 23 28.38 -6.05 26.90
N ARG A 24 28.09 -5.97 28.20
CA ARG A 24 28.66 -6.87 29.22
C ARG A 24 27.60 -7.36 30.18
N THR A 25 26.88 -8.40 29.74
CA THR A 25 26.42 -9.57 30.52
C THR A 25 25.54 -10.42 29.60
N ARG A 26 26.19 -11.04 28.62
CA ARG A 26 25.62 -12.17 27.87
C ARG A 26 26.23 -13.45 28.42
N GLU A 27 26.09 -13.63 29.73
CA GLU A 27 26.39 -14.87 30.44
C GLU A 27 25.16 -15.20 31.29
N ASP A 28 24.53 -16.32 30.93
CA ASP A 28 23.64 -17.14 31.75
C ASP A 28 22.28 -16.59 32.23
N LEU A 29 21.53 -15.95 31.34
CA LEU A 29 20.07 -16.09 31.37
C LEU A 29 19.66 -17.25 30.47
N HIS A 30 19.83 -18.47 30.98
CA HIS A 30 19.10 -19.64 30.50
C HIS A 30 17.62 -19.47 30.83
N ILE A 31 16.94 -18.57 30.10
CA ILE A 31 15.49 -18.65 29.96
C ILE A 31 15.28 -19.93 29.15
N LYS A 32 14.95 -21.03 29.84
CA LYS A 32 14.37 -22.20 29.17
C LYS A 32 13.22 -21.67 28.33
N ALA A 33 13.37 -21.69 27.01
CA ALA A 33 12.29 -21.37 26.11
C ALA A 33 11.09 -22.21 26.58
N ALA A 34 10.06 -21.53 27.09
CA ALA A 34 8.80 -22.20 27.37
C ALA A 34 8.40 -22.89 26.07
N PRO A 35 7.98 -24.16 26.08
CA PRO A 35 7.49 -24.80 24.88
C PRO A 35 6.41 -23.89 24.30
N THR A 36 6.64 -23.40 23.09
CA THR A 36 5.66 -22.61 22.35
C THR A 36 4.46 -23.52 22.12
N LEU A 37 3.49 -23.50 23.05
CA LEU A 37 2.22 -24.22 22.97
C LEU A 37 1.35 -23.75 21.79
N PHE A 38 1.80 -22.70 21.11
CA PHE A 38 1.22 -22.17 19.90
C PHE A 38 2.35 -21.97 18.89
N GLU A 39 2.54 -22.93 18.00
CA GLU A 39 3.19 -22.62 16.73
C GLU A 39 2.28 -21.59 16.03
N PRO A 40 2.77 -20.37 15.73
CA PRO A 40 2.00 -19.46 14.93
C PRO A 40 1.60 -20.22 13.65
N PRO A 41 0.32 -20.19 13.23
CA PRO A 41 -0.07 -20.83 11.99
C PRO A 41 0.87 -20.36 10.89
N ALA A 42 1.29 -21.28 10.02
CA ALA A 42 2.10 -20.95 8.87
C ALA A 42 1.49 -19.70 8.21
N ARG A 43 2.31 -18.66 8.00
CA ARG A 43 1.81 -17.43 7.38
C ARG A 43 1.12 -17.82 6.09
N PRO A 44 -0.15 -17.44 5.87
CA PRO A 44 -0.83 -17.78 4.63
C PRO A 44 0.03 -17.28 3.47
N GLN A 45 0.31 -18.19 2.53
CA GLN A 45 1.07 -17.87 1.33
C GLN A 45 0.24 -16.91 0.49
N TYR A 46 0.88 -15.87 -0.05
CA TYR A 46 0.22 -14.89 -0.89
C TYR A 46 -0.32 -15.57 -2.15
N ALA A 47 -1.65 -15.69 -2.20
CA ALA A 47 -2.38 -16.55 -3.13
C ALA A 47 -3.35 -15.72 -4.00
N PRO A 48 -3.82 -16.28 -5.13
CA PRO A 48 -4.83 -15.61 -5.95
C PRO A 48 -6.05 -15.17 -5.13
N GLY A 49 -6.48 -13.92 -5.33
CA GLY A 49 -7.53 -13.25 -4.58
C GLY A 49 -7.06 -12.40 -3.40
N ASP A 50 -5.84 -12.61 -2.90
CA ASP A 50 -5.27 -11.81 -1.82
C ASP A 50 -4.95 -10.38 -2.28
N HIS A 51 -5.12 -9.42 -1.37
CA HIS A 51 -4.73 -8.05 -1.65
C HIS A 51 -3.21 -7.92 -1.68
N THR A 52 -2.71 -7.16 -2.66
CA THR A 52 -1.28 -6.91 -2.81
C THR A 52 -0.73 -6.13 -1.62
N PRO A 53 0.45 -6.50 -1.08
CA PRO A 53 1.13 -5.73 -0.05
C PRO A 53 1.36 -4.28 -0.47
N LEU A 54 1.12 -3.35 0.46
CA LEU A 54 1.36 -1.93 0.22
C LEU A 54 2.84 -1.63 0.32
N PHE A 55 3.35 -0.82 -0.61
CA PHE A 55 4.71 -0.30 -0.57
C PHE A 55 4.77 1.11 -1.14
N ALA A 56 5.81 1.83 -0.75
CA ALA A 56 6.18 3.11 -1.33
C ALA A 56 7.68 3.13 -1.61
N CYS A 57 8.07 3.71 -2.73
CA CYS A 57 9.47 3.79 -3.15
C CYS A 57 9.70 5.02 -4.04
N ARG A 58 10.93 5.18 -4.53
CA ARG A 58 11.28 6.25 -5.47
C ARG A 58 11.31 5.68 -6.89
N ASP A 59 10.80 6.43 -7.86
CA ASP A 59 10.96 6.11 -9.27
C ASP A 59 12.33 6.54 -9.83
N SER A 60 12.60 6.20 -11.09
CA SER A 60 13.79 6.59 -11.83
C SER A 60 14.02 8.10 -11.88
N ASP A 61 12.98 8.90 -11.68
CA ASP A 61 13.01 10.36 -11.74
C ASP A 61 13.08 10.97 -10.32
N GLY A 62 13.23 10.13 -9.28
CA GLY A 62 13.30 10.53 -7.88
C GLY A 62 11.94 10.87 -7.24
N ARG A 63 10.83 10.68 -7.96
CA ARG A 63 9.48 10.97 -7.46
C ARG A 63 9.01 9.84 -6.54
N THR A 64 8.19 10.20 -5.55
CA THR A 64 7.56 9.20 -4.69
C THR A 64 6.52 8.43 -5.48
N PHE A 65 6.61 7.10 -5.43
CA PHE A 65 5.61 6.17 -5.92
C PHE A 65 4.98 5.47 -4.72
N GLU A 66 3.69 5.71 -4.49
CA GLU A 66 2.89 4.99 -3.50
C GLU A 66 1.98 4.03 -4.25
N PHE A 67 2.19 2.72 -4.11
CA PHE A 67 1.53 1.73 -4.96
C PHE A 67 0.01 1.86 -4.95
N TYR A 68 -0.58 2.03 -3.76
CA TYR A 68 -2.03 2.10 -3.58
C TYR A 68 -2.70 3.23 -4.37
N SER A 69 -2.06 4.41 -4.42
CA SER A 69 -2.61 5.61 -5.05
C SER A 69 -2.17 5.78 -6.50
N ALA A 70 -1.07 5.13 -6.90
CA ALA A 70 -0.48 5.30 -8.22
C ALA A 70 -1.11 4.41 -9.31
N VAL A 71 -1.79 3.31 -8.95
CA VAL A 71 -2.45 2.40 -9.90
C VAL A 71 -3.97 2.51 -9.79
N THR A 72 -4.65 2.80 -10.90
CA THR A 72 -6.10 3.11 -10.88
C THR A 72 -6.90 2.30 -11.89
N GLY A 73 -7.91 1.55 -11.43
CA GLY A 73 -9.04 1.06 -12.24
C GLY A 73 -8.74 0.10 -13.39
N ALA A 74 -7.48 -0.27 -13.60
CA ALA A 74 -7.02 -1.20 -14.64
C ALA A 74 -6.15 -2.31 -14.04
N PRO A 75 -6.09 -3.49 -14.66
CA PRO A 75 -5.15 -4.54 -14.27
C PRO A 75 -3.73 -4.00 -14.17
N THR A 76 -2.98 -4.49 -13.21
CA THR A 76 -1.61 -4.01 -12.95
C THR A 76 -0.64 -5.17 -13.03
N ILE A 77 0.47 -4.96 -13.73
CA ILE A 77 1.60 -5.89 -13.76
C ILE A 77 2.73 -5.31 -12.91
N LEU A 78 3.13 -6.06 -11.89
CA LEU A 78 4.37 -5.81 -11.16
C LEU A 78 5.47 -6.69 -11.74
N LEU A 79 6.52 -6.05 -12.25
CA LEU A 79 7.71 -6.72 -12.74
C LEU A 79 8.86 -6.52 -11.77
N PHE A 80 9.39 -7.60 -11.21
CA PHE A 80 10.59 -7.56 -10.38
C PHE A 80 11.76 -8.06 -11.22
N ALA A 81 12.75 -7.22 -11.50
CA ALA A 81 13.85 -7.59 -12.39
C ALA A 81 14.93 -8.46 -11.72
N GLY A 82 15.01 -8.40 -10.38
CA GLY A 82 16.04 -9.11 -9.62
C GLY A 82 17.46 -8.76 -10.09
N GLY A 83 18.39 -9.70 -9.89
CA GLY A 83 19.80 -9.52 -10.31
C GLY A 83 20.01 -9.54 -11.83
N GLN A 84 19.04 -10.00 -12.61
CA GLN A 84 19.14 -10.07 -14.08
C GLN A 84 19.07 -8.67 -14.72
N GLY A 85 18.32 -7.74 -14.11
CA GLY A 85 18.14 -6.38 -14.60
C GLY A 85 17.37 -6.30 -15.93
N LEU A 86 16.99 -5.08 -16.33
CA LEU A 86 16.10 -4.90 -17.49
C LEU A 86 16.73 -5.33 -18.82
N VAL A 87 17.99 -4.98 -19.06
CA VAL A 87 18.72 -5.36 -20.29
C VAL A 87 18.82 -6.90 -20.41
N GLY A 88 19.11 -7.57 -19.30
CA GLY A 88 19.18 -9.04 -19.27
C GLY A 88 17.82 -9.69 -19.50
N MET A 89 16.73 -9.05 -19.08
CA MET A 89 15.37 -9.56 -19.31
C MET A 89 14.95 -9.39 -20.76
N THR A 90 15.20 -8.22 -21.37
CA THR A 90 14.90 -8.00 -22.79
C THR A 90 15.74 -8.90 -23.69
N ALA A 91 17.03 -9.08 -23.38
CA ALA A 91 17.89 -10.03 -24.08
C ALA A 91 17.43 -11.49 -23.88
N GLY A 92 16.79 -11.80 -22.74
CA GLY A 92 16.18 -13.09 -22.43
C GLY A 92 14.80 -13.33 -23.07
N GLY A 93 14.37 -12.46 -23.99
CA GLY A 93 13.15 -12.61 -24.76
C GLY A 93 11.90 -11.98 -24.13
N LEU A 94 12.05 -11.15 -23.09
CA LEU A 94 10.93 -10.37 -22.58
C LEU A 94 10.63 -9.20 -23.53
N ASP A 95 9.48 -9.24 -24.18
CA ASP A 95 8.94 -8.08 -24.90
C ASP A 95 8.22 -7.13 -23.93
N PRO A 96 8.67 -5.87 -23.76
CA PRO A 96 7.95 -4.90 -22.97
C PRO A 96 6.51 -4.70 -23.46
N ALA A 97 6.25 -4.74 -24.77
CA ALA A 97 4.91 -4.48 -25.31
C ALA A 97 3.86 -5.47 -24.80
N ALA A 98 4.26 -6.73 -24.55
CA ALA A 98 3.39 -7.75 -23.98
C ALA A 98 2.88 -7.40 -22.57
N LEU A 99 3.65 -6.61 -21.79
CA LEU A 99 3.27 -6.23 -20.42
C LEU A 99 2.13 -5.20 -20.38
N ALA A 100 1.99 -4.35 -21.39
CA ALA A 100 0.89 -3.38 -21.46
C ALA A 100 -0.31 -3.90 -22.25
N ALA A 101 -0.29 -5.16 -22.69
CA ALA A 101 -1.36 -5.76 -23.44
C ALA A 101 -2.71 -5.59 -22.71
N GLY A 102 -3.76 -5.33 -23.48
CA GLY A 102 -5.11 -5.22 -22.93
C GLY A 102 -5.35 -4.06 -21.96
N GLY A 103 -4.48 -3.03 -21.96
CA GLY A 103 -4.63 -1.82 -21.15
C GLY A 103 -4.09 -1.94 -19.73
N ALA A 104 -3.20 -2.91 -19.48
CA ALA A 104 -2.60 -3.10 -18.17
C ALA A 104 -1.61 -1.96 -17.84
N GLN A 105 -1.60 -1.55 -16.57
CA GLN A 105 -0.59 -0.66 -16.02
C GLN A 105 0.65 -1.48 -15.65
N VAL A 106 1.84 -0.99 -15.97
CA VAL A 106 3.10 -1.70 -15.69
C VAL A 106 3.94 -0.90 -14.71
N ALA A 107 4.32 -1.55 -13.61
CA ALA A 107 5.22 -0.99 -12.62
C ALA A 107 6.41 -1.96 -12.42
N THR A 108 7.62 -1.47 -12.66
CA THR A 108 8.83 -2.30 -12.67
C THR A 108 9.75 -1.95 -11.51
N LEU A 109 10.19 -2.93 -10.72
CA LEU A 109 11.14 -2.75 -9.63
C LEU A 109 12.50 -3.33 -10.01
N VAL A 110 13.55 -2.56 -9.76
CA VAL A 110 14.95 -2.97 -9.97
C VAL A 110 15.75 -2.78 -8.68
N PRO A 111 16.72 -3.68 -8.39
CA PRO A 111 17.56 -3.54 -7.21
C PRO A 111 18.47 -2.31 -7.33
N GLY A 112 18.62 -1.57 -6.23
CA GLY A 112 19.50 -0.40 -6.16
C GLY A 112 18.76 0.91 -5.91
N ASP A 113 19.51 2.00 -5.90
CA ASP A 113 18.97 3.34 -5.71
C ASP A 113 18.37 3.94 -7.00
N THR A 114 17.91 5.18 -6.93
CA THR A 114 17.31 5.90 -8.07
C THR A 114 18.28 6.07 -9.23
N THR A 115 19.58 6.18 -8.96
CA THR A 115 20.62 6.30 -10.00
C THR A 115 20.73 5.00 -10.78
N VAL A 116 20.74 3.86 -10.08
CA VAL A 116 20.73 2.53 -10.70
C VAL A 116 19.43 2.32 -11.50
N ALA A 117 18.28 2.72 -10.94
CA ALA A 117 17.01 2.60 -11.62
C ALA A 117 16.94 3.42 -12.92
N ALA A 118 17.42 4.66 -12.90
CA ALA A 118 17.51 5.51 -14.08
C ALA A 118 18.45 4.89 -15.15
N ALA A 119 19.63 4.44 -14.74
CA ALA A 119 20.60 3.82 -15.65
C ALA A 119 20.05 2.54 -16.31
N GLN A 120 19.35 1.69 -15.55
CA GLN A 120 18.72 0.49 -16.13
C GLN A 120 17.60 0.83 -17.11
N LYS A 121 16.76 1.82 -16.77
CA LYS A 121 15.68 2.27 -17.66
C LYS A 121 16.23 2.81 -18.98
N GLU A 122 17.25 3.67 -18.90
CA GLU A 122 17.91 4.24 -20.08
C GLU A 122 18.58 3.16 -20.93
N ALA A 123 19.41 2.31 -20.32
CA ALA A 123 20.17 1.28 -21.04
C ALA A 123 19.29 0.25 -21.75
N SER A 124 18.09 -0.03 -21.23
CA SER A 124 17.15 -0.98 -21.84
C SER A 124 16.09 -0.31 -22.73
N GLY A 125 16.06 1.02 -22.80
CA GLY A 125 14.97 1.74 -23.47
C GLY A 125 13.60 1.41 -22.88
N TRP A 126 13.52 1.12 -21.58
CA TRP A 126 12.32 0.57 -20.95
C TRP A 126 11.17 1.60 -20.97
N PRO A 127 10.01 1.28 -21.56
CA PRO A 127 8.95 2.26 -21.79
C PRO A 127 8.10 2.54 -20.54
N TYR A 128 8.19 1.70 -19.51
CA TYR A 128 7.34 1.80 -18.32
C TYR A 128 8.05 2.45 -17.14
N ARG A 129 7.27 2.73 -16.09
CA ARG A 129 7.82 3.29 -14.85
C ARG A 129 8.73 2.27 -14.16
N VAL A 130 9.93 2.71 -13.82
CA VAL A 130 10.93 1.91 -13.11
C VAL A 130 11.12 2.52 -11.72
N MET A 131 11.01 1.69 -10.68
CA MET A 131 11.21 2.06 -9.30
C MET A 131 12.47 1.43 -8.72
N ALA A 132 13.16 2.21 -7.91
CA ALA A 132 14.31 1.78 -7.14
C ALA A 132 13.86 0.94 -5.93
N ASP A 133 14.52 -0.19 -5.73
CA ASP A 133 14.37 -1.06 -4.55
C ASP A 133 15.74 -1.27 -3.87
N PRO A 134 16.23 -0.27 -3.11
CA PRO A 134 17.51 -0.37 -2.41
C PRO A 134 17.50 -1.56 -1.43
N GLY A 135 18.53 -2.39 -1.48
CA GLY A 135 18.60 -3.60 -0.63
C GLY A 135 17.62 -4.73 -1.03
N SER A 136 16.82 -4.51 -2.08
CA SER A 136 15.79 -5.43 -2.58
C SER A 136 14.73 -5.77 -1.54
N GLU A 137 14.38 -4.83 -0.67
CA GLU A 137 13.47 -5.06 0.44
C GLU A 137 12.06 -5.42 -0.05
N ILE A 138 11.55 -4.69 -1.05
CA ILE A 138 10.22 -4.94 -1.61
C ILE A 138 10.26 -6.27 -2.36
N THR A 139 11.26 -6.48 -3.22
CA THR A 139 11.44 -7.71 -4.00
C THR A 139 11.52 -8.94 -3.09
N LYS A 140 12.29 -8.88 -2.00
CA LYS A 140 12.41 -9.99 -1.03
C LYS A 140 11.11 -10.18 -0.25
N GLY A 141 10.39 -9.12 0.07
CA GLY A 141 9.08 -9.19 0.71
C GLY A 141 8.08 -9.99 -0.13
N PHE A 142 7.96 -9.65 -1.43
CA PHE A 142 7.10 -10.38 -2.36
C PHE A 142 7.54 -11.83 -2.56
N ALA A 143 8.85 -12.07 -2.71
CA ALA A 143 9.38 -13.42 -2.83
C ALA A 143 9.11 -14.27 -1.58
N GLY A 144 9.25 -13.70 -0.38
CA GLY A 144 8.98 -14.38 0.88
C GLY A 144 7.49 -14.70 1.10
N LEU A 145 6.59 -13.89 0.55
CA LEU A 145 5.15 -14.10 0.63
C LEU A 145 4.63 -15.10 -0.40
N SER A 146 5.14 -15.04 -1.64
CA SER A 146 4.67 -15.88 -2.75
C SER A 146 5.45 -17.17 -2.92
N GLY A 147 6.69 -17.24 -2.41
CA GLY A 147 7.63 -18.31 -2.70
C GLY A 147 8.30 -18.21 -4.08
N VAL A 148 8.07 -17.12 -4.82
CA VAL A 148 8.62 -16.93 -6.18
C VAL A 148 9.72 -15.88 -6.17
N ALA A 149 10.95 -16.30 -6.47
CA ALA A 149 12.10 -15.40 -6.53
C ALA A 149 12.11 -14.56 -7.82
N ALA A 150 12.65 -13.34 -7.73
CA ALA A 150 12.90 -12.51 -8.90
C ALA A 150 14.02 -13.12 -9.80
N PRO A 151 13.98 -12.92 -11.13
CA PRO A 151 13.00 -12.12 -11.86
C PRO A 151 11.61 -12.76 -11.87
N ALA A 152 10.57 -11.96 -11.65
CA ALA A 152 9.20 -12.44 -11.49
C ALA A 152 8.17 -11.41 -11.96
N VAL A 153 7.02 -11.91 -12.40
CA VAL A 153 5.86 -11.13 -12.83
C VAL A 153 4.68 -11.46 -11.93
N TYR A 154 3.99 -10.43 -11.44
CA TYR A 154 2.72 -10.56 -10.73
C TYR A 154 1.66 -9.82 -11.52
N VAL A 155 0.52 -10.46 -11.75
CA VAL A 155 -0.64 -9.85 -12.40
C VAL A 155 -1.71 -9.63 -11.35
N LEU A 156 -2.21 -8.39 -11.31
CA LEU A 156 -3.20 -7.93 -10.36
C LEU A 156 -4.46 -7.47 -11.08
N ASP A 157 -5.60 -7.67 -10.44
CA ASP A 157 -6.87 -7.12 -10.90
C ASP A 157 -6.98 -5.59 -10.63
N PRO A 158 -8.00 -4.91 -11.16
CA PRO A 158 -8.25 -3.49 -10.89
C PRO A 158 -8.42 -3.13 -9.40
N ASN A 159 -8.70 -4.10 -8.53
CA ASN A 159 -8.81 -3.96 -7.09
C ASN A 159 -7.52 -4.36 -6.35
N GLN A 160 -6.39 -4.45 -7.07
CA GLN A 160 -5.08 -4.77 -6.54
C GLN A 160 -5.00 -6.16 -5.89
N ARG A 161 -5.84 -7.10 -6.33
CA ARG A 161 -5.79 -8.50 -5.89
C ARG A 161 -4.93 -9.33 -6.81
N LEU A 162 -4.16 -10.26 -6.25
CA LEU A 162 -3.35 -11.17 -7.04
C LEU A 162 -4.23 -12.06 -7.92
N ILE A 163 -3.91 -12.13 -9.21
CA ILE A 163 -4.46 -13.13 -10.13
C ILE A 163 -3.47 -14.27 -10.31
N GLY A 164 -2.20 -13.94 -10.55
CA GLY A 164 -1.16 -14.94 -10.73
C GLY A 164 0.23 -14.37 -10.56
N VAL A 165 1.17 -15.27 -10.23
CA VAL A 165 2.60 -14.99 -10.13
C VAL A 165 3.37 -15.99 -10.97
N ARG A 166 4.41 -15.52 -11.65
CA ARG A 166 5.30 -16.36 -12.45
C ARG A 166 6.75 -15.93 -12.32
N GLY A 167 7.62 -16.88 -12.01
CA GLY A 167 9.06 -16.68 -12.06
C GLY A 167 9.59 -16.72 -13.50
N LEU A 168 10.59 -15.90 -13.79
CA LEU A 168 11.24 -15.76 -15.09
C LEU A 168 12.67 -16.30 -15.11
N GLY A 169 13.09 -17.04 -14.07
CA GLY A 169 14.44 -17.61 -13.98
C GLY A 169 14.80 -18.59 -15.11
N GLY A 170 13.80 -19.16 -15.80
CA GLY A 170 13.97 -19.98 -17.00
C GLY A 170 13.83 -19.22 -18.33
N GLY A 171 13.74 -17.89 -18.30
CA GLY A 171 13.45 -17.04 -19.46
C GLY A 171 11.97 -16.69 -19.61
N ALA A 172 11.65 -15.94 -20.68
CA ALA A 172 10.31 -15.40 -20.94
C ALA A 172 9.45 -16.27 -21.90
N ALA A 173 9.89 -17.49 -22.23
CA ALA A 173 9.17 -18.37 -23.16
C ALA A 173 7.72 -18.63 -22.68
N GLY A 174 6.74 -18.37 -23.54
CA GLY A 174 5.31 -18.51 -23.22
C GLY A 174 4.79 -17.52 -22.18
N LEU A 175 5.52 -16.42 -21.90
CA LEU A 175 5.05 -15.37 -21.00
C LEU A 175 3.84 -14.63 -21.57
N GLU A 176 3.82 -14.37 -22.88
CA GLU A 176 2.74 -13.64 -23.54
C GLU A 176 1.39 -14.36 -23.41
N ASP A 177 1.35 -15.66 -23.70
CA ASP A 177 0.15 -16.49 -23.54
C ASP A 177 -0.35 -16.49 -22.08
N TRP A 178 0.59 -16.63 -21.14
CA TRP A 178 0.28 -16.60 -19.71
C TRP A 178 -0.25 -15.22 -19.28
N LEU A 179 0.35 -14.13 -19.75
CA LEU A 179 -0.11 -12.78 -19.49
C LEU A 179 -1.51 -12.55 -20.07
N ALA A 180 -1.77 -13.00 -21.30
CA ALA A 180 -3.07 -12.90 -21.93
C ALA A 180 -4.15 -13.62 -21.10
N GLU A 181 -3.84 -14.82 -20.60
CA GLU A 181 -4.74 -15.58 -19.72
C GLU A 181 -5.00 -14.84 -18.39
N MET A 182 -3.94 -14.42 -17.69
CA MET A 182 -4.08 -13.72 -16.40
C MET A 182 -4.80 -12.38 -16.56
N LEU A 183 -4.53 -11.62 -17.62
CA LEU A 183 -5.21 -10.37 -17.90
C LEU A 183 -6.68 -10.57 -18.28
N ALA A 184 -7.02 -11.67 -18.96
CA ALA A 184 -8.42 -12.04 -19.19
C ALA A 184 -9.16 -12.34 -17.89
N GLN A 185 -8.50 -13.02 -16.93
CA GLN A 185 -9.06 -13.27 -15.60
C GLN A 185 -9.14 -12.01 -14.72
N ALA A 186 -8.15 -11.11 -14.83
CA ALA A 186 -8.09 -9.85 -14.11
C ALA A 186 -9.21 -8.88 -14.51
N ARG A 187 -9.68 -8.98 -15.76
CA ARG A 187 -10.85 -8.22 -16.20
C ARG A 187 -12.07 -8.74 -15.46
N HIS A 188 -12.67 -7.89 -14.63
CA HIS A 188 -14.02 -8.10 -14.13
C HIS A 188 -15.06 -7.91 -15.24
N GLY A 189 -14.94 -8.72 -16.30
CA GLY A 189 -16.07 -9.05 -17.16
C GLY A 189 -16.92 -10.08 -16.44
N ARG A 190 -17.51 -9.71 -15.28
CA ARG A 190 -18.75 -10.39 -14.96
C ARG A 190 -19.68 -10.01 -16.09
N ASP A 191 -20.24 -10.99 -16.79
CA ASP A 191 -21.52 -10.76 -17.45
C ASP A 191 -22.34 -9.94 -16.47
N GLN A 192 -22.92 -8.84 -16.93
CA GLN A 192 -23.77 -8.01 -16.09
C GLN A 192 -24.85 -8.91 -15.53
N ALA A 193 -24.59 -9.48 -14.35
CA ALA A 193 -25.52 -10.30 -13.65
C ALA A 193 -26.55 -9.30 -13.20
N VAL A 194 -27.66 -9.22 -13.93
CA VAL A 194 -28.84 -8.52 -13.47
C VAL A 194 -29.07 -9.04 -12.07
N VAL A 195 -28.90 -8.18 -11.07
CA VAL A 195 -29.14 -8.53 -9.67
C VAL A 195 -30.63 -8.79 -9.57
N GLN A 196 -31.03 -10.04 -9.81
CA GLN A 196 -32.44 -10.44 -9.92
C GLN A 196 -33.18 -10.22 -8.59
N ARG A 197 -32.43 -10.19 -7.49
CA ARG A 197 -32.93 -9.89 -6.15
C ARG A 197 -31.86 -9.08 -5.41
N ALA A 198 -32.23 -7.91 -4.92
CA ALA A 198 -31.44 -7.24 -3.90
C ALA A 198 -31.27 -8.20 -2.71
N ALA A 199 -30.13 -8.14 -2.02
CA ALA A 199 -30.01 -8.78 -0.71
C ALA A 199 -31.22 -8.36 0.14
N PRO A 200 -31.88 -9.28 0.86
CA PRO A 200 -33.04 -8.92 1.65
C PRO A 200 -32.64 -7.88 2.68
N ALA A 201 -33.02 -6.63 2.44
CA ALA A 201 -32.88 -5.56 3.41
C ALA A 201 -34.05 -5.69 4.40
N LEU A 202 -33.73 -5.67 5.70
CA LEU A 202 -34.76 -5.50 6.72
C LEU A 202 -35.27 -4.06 6.61
N LEU A 203 -36.45 -3.89 6.01
CA LEU A 203 -37.15 -2.63 6.05
C LEU A 203 -37.89 -2.55 7.39
N VAL A 204 -37.44 -1.67 8.28
CA VAL A 204 -38.15 -1.34 9.52
C VAL A 204 -39.09 -0.18 9.23
N PRO A 205 -40.40 -0.42 9.00
CA PRO A 205 -41.34 0.66 8.73
C PRO A 205 -41.44 1.57 9.95
N ARG A 206 -41.45 2.89 9.72
CA ARG A 206 -41.54 3.93 10.78
C ARG A 206 -40.46 3.81 11.87
N ALA A 207 -39.21 3.50 11.49
CA ALA A 207 -38.07 3.58 12.41
C ALA A 207 -37.91 5.00 13.00
N LEU A 208 -38.30 6.01 12.24
CA LEU A 208 -38.46 7.40 12.69
C LEU A 208 -39.80 7.92 12.19
N GLU A 209 -40.51 8.66 13.05
CA GLU A 209 -41.73 9.35 12.65
C GLU A 209 -41.37 10.67 11.92
N PRO A 210 -42.28 11.24 11.09
CA PRO A 210 -42.02 12.49 10.37
C PRO A 210 -41.54 13.64 11.25
N GLU A 211 -42.05 13.73 12.48
CA GLU A 211 -41.63 14.69 13.50
C GLU A 211 -40.18 14.49 13.96
N ASP A 212 -39.72 13.24 14.06
CA ASP A 212 -38.33 12.93 14.43
C ASP A 212 -37.38 13.33 13.29
N CYS A 213 -37.77 13.06 12.04
CA CYS A 213 -37.04 13.50 10.85
C CYS A 213 -36.94 15.03 10.77
N ALA A 214 -38.06 15.74 10.95
CA ALA A 214 -38.09 17.20 10.96
C ALA A 214 -37.22 17.78 12.09
N TRP A 215 -37.26 17.16 13.27
CA TRP A 215 -36.41 17.51 14.40
C TRP A 215 -34.92 17.31 14.09
N LEU A 216 -34.52 16.16 13.55
CA LEU A 216 -33.11 15.87 13.18
C LEU A 216 -32.58 16.81 12.10
N ILE A 217 -33.39 17.12 11.08
CA ILE A 217 -33.06 18.11 10.05
C ILE A 217 -32.89 19.50 10.69
N GLY A 218 -33.79 19.85 11.62
CA GLY A 218 -33.69 21.09 12.39
C GLY A 218 -32.43 21.17 13.24
N LEU A 219 -32.01 20.07 13.87
CA LEU A 219 -30.74 20.00 14.61
C LEU A 219 -29.55 20.25 13.69
N TRP A 220 -29.53 19.65 12.50
CA TRP A 220 -28.44 19.85 11.54
C TRP A 220 -28.39 21.30 11.03
N HIS A 221 -29.52 21.92 10.71
CA HIS A 221 -29.55 23.29 10.20
C HIS A 221 -29.20 24.35 11.26
N ASN A 222 -29.67 24.17 12.50
CA ASN A 222 -29.58 25.18 13.55
C ASN A 222 -28.46 24.91 14.55
N GLY A 223 -27.88 23.72 14.54
CA GLY A 223 -26.82 23.30 15.45
C GLY A 223 -25.42 23.63 14.95
N GLU A 224 -24.45 23.47 15.84
CA GLU A 224 -23.03 23.59 15.51
C GLU A 224 -22.60 22.42 14.60
N ARG A 225 -22.12 22.76 13.41
CA ARG A 225 -21.66 21.81 12.39
C ARG A 225 -20.14 21.85 12.30
N ASP A 226 -19.55 20.68 12.08
CA ASP A 226 -18.12 20.54 11.84
C ASP A 226 -17.87 20.29 10.35
N ASP A 227 -16.88 21.00 9.81
CA ASP A 227 -16.43 20.75 8.45
C ASP A 227 -15.66 19.43 8.35
N GLY A 228 -15.92 18.69 7.28
CA GLY A 228 -15.23 17.48 6.94
C GLY A 228 -13.77 17.77 6.60
N THR A 229 -12.88 17.11 7.31
CA THR A 229 -11.44 17.26 7.10
C THR A 229 -10.85 16.12 6.26
N VAL A 230 -9.63 16.36 5.76
CA VAL A 230 -8.77 15.40 5.06
C VAL A 230 -7.37 15.41 5.66
N ALA A 231 -6.70 14.26 5.65
CA ALA A 231 -5.28 14.20 5.97
C ALA A 231 -4.47 14.85 4.83
N VAL A 232 -3.57 15.77 5.18
CA VAL A 232 -2.67 16.40 4.22
C VAL A 232 -1.25 15.87 4.37
N GLY A 233 -0.56 15.69 3.25
CA GLY A 233 0.81 15.20 3.23
C GLY A 233 1.76 16.14 3.98
N SER A 234 2.92 15.62 4.40
CA SER A 234 3.95 16.36 5.14
C SER A 234 4.47 17.60 4.38
N SER A 235 4.39 17.60 3.05
CA SER A 235 4.73 18.75 2.19
C SER A 235 3.77 19.94 2.34
N ALA A 236 2.55 19.72 2.85
CA ALA A 236 1.55 20.75 3.10
C ALA A 236 1.40 21.08 4.61
N GLY A 237 2.43 20.78 5.41
CA GLY A 237 2.46 21.02 6.85
C GLY A 237 2.03 19.83 7.70
N GLY A 238 1.57 18.74 7.09
CA GLY A 238 1.09 17.55 7.79
C GLY A 238 -0.20 17.79 8.61
N GLY A 239 -0.82 16.70 9.06
CA GLY A 239 -2.02 16.75 9.90
C GLY A 239 -3.33 16.71 9.13
N VAL A 240 -4.39 17.23 9.75
CA VAL A 240 -5.77 17.14 9.27
C VAL A 240 -6.29 18.55 9.00
N GLN A 241 -6.73 18.82 7.78
CA GLN A 241 -7.17 20.15 7.33
C GLN A 241 -8.49 20.09 6.57
N VAL A 242 -9.23 21.20 6.55
CA VAL A 242 -10.40 21.37 5.68
C VAL A 242 -9.91 21.79 4.29
N VAL A 243 -10.16 20.96 3.28
CA VAL A 243 -9.74 21.21 1.88
C VAL A 243 -10.98 21.14 0.97
N PRO A 244 -11.72 22.27 0.79
CA PRO A 244 -13.01 22.29 0.11
C PRO A 244 -12.97 21.82 -1.34
N THR A 245 -11.82 21.91 -2.01
CA THR A 245 -11.61 21.45 -3.38
C THR A 245 -11.51 19.92 -3.50
N THR A 246 -11.18 19.23 -2.40
CA THR A 246 -11.01 17.77 -2.36
C THR A 246 -12.20 17.09 -1.72
N LYS A 247 -12.76 17.69 -0.66
CA LYS A 247 -13.89 17.15 0.09
C LYS A 247 -14.72 18.31 0.67
N ARG A 248 -16.02 18.28 0.44
CA ARG A 248 -16.99 19.16 1.11
C ARG A 248 -18.02 18.30 1.83
N ARG A 249 -18.00 18.34 3.15
CA ARG A 249 -18.93 17.62 4.04
C ARG A 249 -19.13 18.48 5.28
N GLU A 250 -20.36 18.56 5.78
CA GLU A 250 -20.70 19.25 7.02
C GLU A 250 -21.44 18.26 7.92
N ASP A 251 -20.84 17.92 9.05
CA ASP A 251 -21.35 16.91 9.97
C ASP A 251 -21.91 17.59 11.21
N TYR A 252 -23.11 17.18 11.65
CA TYR A 252 -23.64 17.52 12.97
C TYR A 252 -23.44 16.33 13.90
N TYR A 253 -22.65 16.51 14.96
CA TYR A 253 -22.43 15.47 15.96
C TYR A 253 -23.44 15.63 17.10
N LEU A 254 -24.27 14.60 17.34
CA LEU A 254 -25.08 14.52 18.56
C LEU A 254 -24.17 14.31 19.77
N ARG A 255 -23.82 15.41 20.45
CA ARG A 255 -22.99 15.41 21.67
C ARG A 255 -23.81 15.30 22.95
N ASP A 256 -25.07 15.72 22.90
CA ASP A 256 -25.99 15.65 24.04
C ASP A 256 -26.48 14.21 24.23
N LYS A 257 -26.12 13.64 25.39
CA LYS A 257 -26.47 12.26 25.77
C LYS A 257 -27.97 12.03 25.93
N ALA A 258 -28.74 13.03 26.35
CA ALA A 258 -30.19 12.91 26.45
C ALA A 258 -30.84 12.86 25.06
N LEU A 259 -30.35 13.66 24.11
CA LEU A 259 -30.83 13.63 22.72
C LEU A 259 -30.43 12.33 22.02
N GLU A 260 -29.20 11.86 22.24
CA GLU A 260 -28.72 10.57 21.75
C GLU A 260 -29.61 9.44 22.27
N GLN A 261 -29.88 9.42 23.58
CA GLN A 261 -30.72 8.39 24.20
C GLN A 261 -32.17 8.43 23.70
N LYS A 262 -32.73 9.63 23.45
CA LYS A 262 -34.06 9.78 22.85
C LYS A 262 -34.14 9.10 21.48
N LEU A 263 -33.13 9.30 20.64
CA LEU A 263 -33.06 8.69 19.30
C LEU A 263 -32.87 7.17 19.39
N LEU A 264 -32.00 6.71 20.29
CA LEU A 264 -31.76 5.28 20.53
C LEU A 264 -33.03 4.56 21.00
N ASN A 265 -33.82 5.16 21.89
CA ASN A 265 -35.11 4.59 22.34
C ASN A 265 -36.19 4.52 21.24
N ARG A 266 -35.96 5.14 20.08
CA ARG A 266 -36.85 4.99 18.91
C ARG A 266 -36.39 3.91 17.95
N LEU A 267 -35.10 3.64 17.90
CA LEU A 267 -34.48 2.72 16.94
C LEU A 267 -34.27 1.30 17.50
N MET A 268 -34.26 1.14 18.82
CA MET A 268 -34.15 -0.13 19.56
C MET A 268 -35.45 -0.45 20.29
#